data_AF-A0A9Q9V230-F1
#
_entry.id   AF-A0A9Q9V230-F1
#
_cell.length_a   1.000
_cell.length_b   1.000
_cell.length_c   1.000
_cell.angle_alpha   90.00
_cell.angle_beta   90.00
_cell.angle_gamma   90.00
#
_symmetry.space_group_name_H-M   'P 1'
#
loop_
_entity.id
_entity.type
_entity.pdbx_description
1 polymer ?
#
loop_
_entity_poly.entity_id
_entity_poly.type
_entity_poly.pdbx_seq_one_letter_code
_entity_poly.pdbx_strand_id
1 'polypeptide(L)'
;MEDFGSALEKNVADLTVMDVYDIAAVVGQEFERIIDQYGCEALSRLMPKVVRVLEILEVLVSRNSISPETEELRLELDRLRLERMDRLEKDRKHKKELELVEDVWRGEAQDLLSQIAQLQEENKTLLSNLSVKECPMTEEDIQKQEGMTERERQVMKKLKEVVDKQRDEIRAKDRELTLKNEDVEALQQQLNRLMKINHDLRHKITVVESQGKALIQQKVELEASGQARQQELGNLRQEVARLKERLKEQGKSSTETEEPVGPPSPAQEVLCDDDMSSNDLKDPNRPRFTLQELRDVLHERNELKAKVFMLQEEIAYYKSDEQEEETGPPLPDPSPTFRPSSRSNFQPESGIKRLIFTAIMPMVAAGLIPDDPTLQPIRRLISLV
;
A
#
# COMPACT_ATOMS: atom_id res chain seq x y z
N MET A 1 14.39 -56.91 1.02
CA MET A 1 14.75 -56.68 -0.40
C MET A 1 14.38 -55.25 -0.67
N GLU A 2 15.35 -54.38 -0.46
CA GLU A 2 15.17 -52.93 -0.52
C GLU A 2 15.39 -52.46 -1.97
N ASP A 3 14.59 -51.47 -2.38
CA ASP A 3 14.30 -51.04 -3.75
C ASP A 3 15.46 -50.26 -4.43
N PHE A 4 16.70 -50.51 -4.02
CA PHE A 4 17.87 -49.70 -4.40
C PHE A 4 18.31 -49.90 -5.87
N GLY A 5 17.76 -50.88 -6.59
CA GLY A 5 18.05 -51.10 -8.02
C GLY A 5 17.43 -50.06 -8.96
N SER A 6 16.43 -49.30 -8.49
CA SER A 6 15.66 -48.35 -9.31
C SER A 6 16.49 -47.18 -9.84
N ALA A 7 17.50 -46.72 -9.08
CA ALA A 7 18.33 -45.57 -9.48
C ALA A 7 19.25 -45.87 -10.69
N LEU A 8 19.67 -47.13 -10.86
CA LEU A 8 20.52 -47.57 -11.98
C LEU A 8 19.76 -47.66 -13.31
N GLU A 9 18.43 -47.75 -13.26
CA GLU A 9 17.57 -47.86 -14.45
C GLU A 9 17.08 -46.49 -14.96
N LYS A 10 17.36 -45.40 -14.23
CA LYS A 10 16.96 -44.05 -14.60
C LYS A 10 17.76 -43.51 -15.79
N ASN A 11 17.11 -42.67 -16.60
CA ASN A 11 17.79 -41.93 -17.66
C ASN A 11 18.83 -40.97 -17.06
N VAL A 12 19.99 -40.85 -17.71
CA VAL A 12 21.11 -40.01 -17.26
C VAL A 12 20.71 -38.54 -17.08
N ALA A 13 19.77 -38.04 -17.90
CA ALA A 13 19.29 -36.66 -17.84
C ALA A 13 18.41 -36.36 -16.60
N ASP A 14 17.81 -37.40 -16.02
CA ASP A 14 16.85 -37.30 -14.92
C ASP A 14 17.45 -37.73 -13.57
N LEU A 15 18.75 -38.08 -13.56
CA LEU A 15 19.46 -38.43 -12.34
C LEU A 15 19.49 -37.23 -11.38
N THR A 16 19.19 -37.49 -10.12
CA THR A 16 19.33 -36.53 -9.03
C THR A 16 20.54 -36.88 -8.16
N VAL A 17 20.97 -35.93 -7.33
CA VAL A 17 22.07 -36.17 -6.38
C VAL A 17 21.73 -37.33 -5.43
N MET A 18 20.46 -37.48 -5.04
CA MET A 18 19.98 -38.60 -4.23
C MET A 18 20.16 -39.95 -4.93
N ASP A 19 19.91 -40.01 -6.24
CA ASP A 19 20.11 -41.23 -7.03
C ASP A 19 21.58 -41.67 -7.08
N VAL A 20 22.51 -40.71 -7.06
CA VAL A 20 23.96 -41.02 -7.00
C VAL A 20 24.34 -41.62 -5.65
N TYR A 21 23.73 -41.16 -4.55
CA TYR A 21 23.92 -41.75 -3.22
C TYR A 21 23.32 -43.15 -3.13
N ASP A 22 22.15 -43.38 -3.72
CA ASP A 22 21.53 -44.71 -3.79
C ASP A 22 22.40 -45.69 -4.61
N ILE A 23 22.94 -45.24 -5.75
CA ILE A 23 23.90 -46.02 -6.55
C ILE A 23 25.16 -46.34 -5.74
N ALA A 24 25.70 -45.36 -5.00
CA ALA A 24 26.87 -45.56 -4.13
C ALA A 24 26.60 -46.61 -3.04
N ALA A 25 25.39 -46.62 -2.48
CA ALA A 25 24.99 -47.61 -1.48
C ALA A 25 24.94 -49.03 -2.07
N VAL A 26 24.36 -49.20 -3.26
CA VAL A 26 24.34 -50.52 -3.95
C VAL A 26 25.75 -50.99 -4.26
N VAL A 27 26.59 -50.11 -4.81
CA VAL A 27 27.99 -50.42 -5.13
C VAL A 27 28.78 -50.77 -3.85
N GLY A 28 28.51 -50.06 -2.75
CA GLY A 28 29.09 -50.33 -1.44
C GLY A 28 28.72 -51.72 -0.90
N GLN A 29 27.45 -52.12 -1.02
CA GLN A 29 27.00 -53.46 -0.62
C GLN A 29 27.68 -54.57 -1.42
N GLU A 30 27.92 -54.39 -2.71
CA GLU A 30 28.68 -55.37 -3.51
C GLU A 30 30.15 -55.45 -3.08
N PHE A 31 30.76 -54.31 -2.73
CA PHE A 31 32.12 -54.30 -2.18
C PHE A 31 32.21 -54.99 -0.83
N GLU A 32 31.24 -54.80 0.08
CA GLU A 32 31.19 -55.52 1.36
C GLU A 32 31.19 -57.04 1.13
N ARG A 33 30.36 -57.56 0.23
CA ARG A 33 30.32 -59.00 -0.10
C ARG A 33 31.65 -59.52 -0.64
N ILE A 34 32.39 -58.72 -1.41
CA ILE A 34 33.71 -59.09 -1.93
C ILE A 34 34.76 -59.08 -0.81
N ILE A 35 34.71 -58.09 0.08
CA ILE A 35 35.61 -58.00 1.25
C ILE A 35 35.41 -59.23 2.15
N ASP A 36 34.17 -59.63 2.40
CA ASP A 36 33.84 -60.79 3.23
C ASP A 36 34.40 -62.11 2.67
N GLN A 37 34.49 -62.24 1.35
CA GLN A 37 34.95 -63.47 0.68
C GLN A 37 36.45 -63.50 0.38
N TYR A 38 37.06 -62.36 0.04
CA TYR A 38 38.43 -62.30 -0.50
C TYR A 38 39.37 -61.39 0.31
N GLY A 39 38.87 -60.76 1.37
CA GLY A 39 39.61 -59.80 2.19
C GLY A 39 39.71 -58.40 1.57
N CYS A 40 40.04 -57.41 2.40
CA CYS A 40 40.07 -56.00 2.00
C CYS A 40 41.16 -55.65 0.96
N GLU A 41 42.26 -56.40 0.94
CA GLU A 41 43.39 -56.21 0.02
C GLU A 41 43.00 -56.28 -1.46
N ALA A 42 41.96 -57.06 -1.79
CA ALA A 42 41.46 -57.20 -3.14
C ALA A 42 40.87 -55.89 -3.71
N LEU A 43 40.36 -55.01 -2.85
CA LEU A 43 39.66 -53.78 -3.25
C LEU A 43 40.43 -52.49 -2.92
N SER A 44 41.53 -52.55 -2.17
CA SER A 44 42.34 -51.40 -1.74
C SER A 44 42.71 -50.43 -2.86
N ARG A 45 42.93 -50.91 -4.08
CA ARG A 45 43.28 -50.08 -5.25
C ARG A 45 42.10 -49.65 -6.11
N LEU A 46 40.95 -50.33 -6.01
CA LEU A 46 39.77 -50.06 -6.81
C LEU A 46 38.83 -49.07 -6.10
N MET A 47 38.66 -49.23 -4.79
CA MET A 47 37.75 -48.42 -3.97
C MET A 47 37.96 -46.90 -4.18
N PRO A 48 39.18 -46.34 -4.14
CA PRO A 48 39.37 -44.90 -4.31
C PRO A 48 39.02 -44.42 -5.72
N LYS A 49 39.15 -45.28 -6.74
CA LYS A 49 38.79 -44.95 -8.12
C LYS A 49 37.27 -44.90 -8.31
N VAL A 50 36.56 -45.81 -7.67
CA VAL A 50 35.09 -45.88 -7.74
C VAL A 50 34.46 -44.73 -6.97
N VAL A 51 34.99 -44.43 -5.78
CA VAL A 51 34.64 -43.20 -5.04
C VAL A 51 34.87 -41.97 -5.93
N ARG A 52 36.02 -41.86 -6.60
CA ARG A 52 36.30 -40.74 -7.50
C ARG A 52 35.31 -40.62 -8.67
N VAL A 53 34.87 -41.73 -9.24
CA VAL A 53 33.87 -41.73 -10.32
C VAL A 53 32.50 -41.28 -9.80
N LEU A 54 32.10 -41.73 -8.61
CA LEU A 54 30.85 -41.31 -7.96
C LEU A 54 30.88 -39.82 -7.58
N GLU A 55 32.01 -39.30 -7.08
CA GLU A 55 32.21 -37.86 -6.84
C GLU A 55 32.05 -37.04 -8.13
N ILE A 56 32.65 -37.50 -9.25
CA ILE A 56 32.53 -36.81 -10.54
C ILE A 56 31.06 -36.81 -11.01
N LEU A 57 30.37 -37.94 -10.85
CA LEU A 57 28.97 -38.07 -11.21
C LEU A 57 28.08 -37.14 -10.38
N GLU A 58 28.30 -37.07 -9.06
CA GLU A 58 27.59 -36.16 -8.17
C GLU A 58 27.75 -34.69 -8.60
N VAL A 59 28.97 -34.27 -8.94
CA VAL A 59 29.23 -32.89 -9.39
C VAL A 59 28.54 -32.60 -10.72
N LEU A 60 28.53 -33.54 -11.66
CA LEU A 60 27.87 -33.35 -12.96
C LEU A 60 26.35 -33.28 -12.81
N VAL A 61 25.76 -34.15 -11.99
CA VAL A 61 24.32 -34.16 -11.71
C VAL A 61 23.90 -32.91 -10.95
N SER A 62 24.69 -32.47 -9.97
CA SER A 62 24.46 -31.22 -9.22
C SER A 62 24.48 -29.98 -10.11
N ARG A 63 25.34 -29.96 -11.13
CA ARG A 63 25.39 -28.84 -12.10
C ARG A 63 24.23 -28.87 -13.09
N ASN A 64 23.73 -30.06 -13.43
CA ASN A 64 22.63 -30.20 -14.38
C ASN A 64 21.27 -29.84 -13.75
N SER A 65 21.08 -30.10 -12.45
CA SER A 65 19.88 -29.65 -11.72
C SER A 65 19.85 -28.15 -11.46
N ILE A 66 21.03 -27.51 -11.39
CA ILE A 66 21.22 -26.07 -11.20
C ILE A 66 21.68 -25.46 -12.52
N SER A 67 20.94 -25.64 -13.61
CA SER A 67 21.19 -24.90 -14.85
C SER A 67 20.33 -23.63 -14.84
N PRO A 68 20.69 -22.55 -14.11
CA PRO A 68 19.86 -21.34 -13.98
C PRO A 68 19.55 -20.73 -15.35
N GLU A 69 20.46 -20.86 -16.31
CA GLU A 69 20.27 -20.36 -17.68
C GLU A 69 19.04 -20.96 -18.37
N THR A 70 18.73 -22.25 -18.14
CA THR A 70 17.57 -22.88 -18.78
C THR A 70 16.27 -22.49 -18.10
N GLU A 71 16.29 -22.24 -16.79
CA GLU A 71 15.15 -21.73 -16.03
C GLU A 71 14.89 -20.24 -16.34
N GLU A 72 15.94 -19.42 -16.41
CA GLU A 72 15.88 -18.02 -16.83
C GLU A 72 15.32 -17.88 -18.25
N LEU A 73 15.80 -18.68 -19.20
CA LEU A 73 15.28 -18.69 -20.57
C LEU A 73 13.80 -19.13 -20.64
N ARG A 74 13.38 -20.08 -19.77
CA ARG A 74 11.97 -20.49 -19.67
C ARG A 74 11.10 -19.34 -19.14
N LEU A 75 11.54 -18.68 -18.07
CA LEU A 75 10.82 -17.54 -17.49
C LEU A 75 10.73 -16.38 -18.48
N GLU A 76 11.81 -16.08 -19.21
CA GLU A 76 11.82 -15.04 -20.23
C GLU A 76 10.92 -15.40 -21.43
N LEU A 77 10.89 -16.67 -21.84
CA LEU A 77 9.96 -17.14 -22.87
C LEU A 77 8.50 -16.95 -22.45
N ASP A 78 8.16 -17.29 -21.21
CA ASP A 78 6.80 -17.13 -20.69
C ASP A 78 6.43 -15.66 -20.51
N ARG A 79 7.37 -14.83 -20.06
CA ARG A 79 7.21 -13.37 -20.05
C ARG A 79 6.94 -12.83 -21.46
N LEU A 80 7.74 -13.20 -22.45
CA LEU A 80 7.56 -12.75 -23.84
C LEU A 80 6.25 -13.23 -24.45
N ARG A 81 5.76 -14.41 -24.05
CA ARG A 81 4.44 -14.92 -24.46
C ARG A 81 3.31 -14.05 -23.90
N LEU A 82 3.38 -13.70 -22.61
CA LEU A 82 2.42 -12.80 -21.97
C LEU A 82 2.45 -11.42 -22.61
N GLU A 83 3.64 -10.83 -22.81
CA GLU A 83 3.77 -9.53 -23.49
C GLU A 83 3.19 -9.56 -24.91
N ARG A 84 3.37 -10.65 -25.65
CA ARG A 84 2.80 -10.82 -26.99
C ARG A 84 1.28 -10.92 -26.95
N MET A 85 0.72 -11.68 -26.00
CA MET A 85 -0.73 -11.78 -25.80
C MET A 85 -1.34 -10.42 -25.45
N ASP A 86 -0.72 -9.68 -24.53
CA ASP A 86 -1.19 -8.35 -24.12
C ASP A 86 -1.16 -7.35 -25.27
N ARG A 87 -0.11 -7.37 -26.11
CA ARG A 87 -0.04 -6.53 -27.32
C ARG A 87 -1.15 -6.86 -28.29
N LEU A 88 -1.35 -8.14 -28.60
CA LEU A 88 -2.45 -8.59 -29.48
C LEU A 88 -3.82 -8.19 -28.94
N GLU A 89 -4.03 -8.27 -27.63
CA GLU A 89 -5.31 -7.88 -27.02
C GLU A 89 -5.53 -6.37 -27.08
N LYS A 90 -4.49 -5.56 -26.83
CA LYS A 90 -4.52 -4.10 -27.01
C LYS A 90 -4.82 -3.74 -28.45
N ASP A 91 -4.13 -4.33 -29.42
CA ASP A 91 -4.37 -4.07 -30.85
C ASP A 91 -5.80 -4.42 -31.26
N ARG A 92 -6.33 -5.54 -30.74
CA ARG A 92 -7.73 -5.92 -30.96
C ARG A 92 -8.71 -4.92 -30.34
N LYS A 93 -8.42 -4.36 -29.15
CA LYS A 93 -9.26 -3.33 -28.51
C LYS A 93 -9.22 -2.02 -29.30
N HIS A 94 -8.03 -1.53 -29.64
CA HIS A 94 -7.88 -0.33 -30.47
C HIS A 94 -8.57 -0.47 -31.82
N LYS A 95 -8.49 -1.64 -32.46
CA LYS A 95 -9.20 -1.89 -33.73
C LYS A 95 -10.71 -1.77 -33.58
N LYS A 96 -11.29 -2.33 -32.51
CA LYS A 96 -12.73 -2.21 -32.22
C LYS A 96 -13.16 -0.79 -31.90
N GLU A 97 -12.32 -0.05 -31.17
CA GLU A 97 -12.56 1.37 -30.88
C GLU A 97 -12.55 2.19 -32.16
N LEU A 98 -11.61 1.92 -33.07
CA LEU A 98 -11.54 2.58 -34.37
C LEU A 98 -12.77 2.28 -35.22
N GLU A 99 -13.19 1.02 -35.29
CA GLU A 99 -14.42 0.60 -35.99
C GLU A 99 -15.65 1.34 -35.43
N LEU A 100 -15.77 1.45 -34.09
CA LEU A 100 -16.86 2.19 -33.46
C LEU A 100 -16.84 3.69 -33.82
N VAL A 101 -15.67 4.31 -33.81
CA VAL A 101 -15.50 5.72 -34.20
C VAL A 101 -15.87 5.93 -35.67
N GLU A 102 -15.45 5.02 -36.56
CA GLU A 102 -15.84 5.05 -37.97
C GLU A 102 -17.36 4.93 -38.16
N ASP A 103 -18.02 4.04 -37.43
CA ASP A 103 -19.47 3.86 -37.50
C ASP A 103 -20.23 5.11 -37.03
N VAL A 104 -19.81 5.71 -35.91
CA VAL A 104 -20.38 6.98 -35.42
C VAL A 104 -20.19 8.08 -36.46
N TRP A 105 -18.98 8.20 -37.02
CA TRP A 105 -18.71 9.22 -38.03
C TRP A 105 -19.51 9.03 -39.32
N ARG A 106 -19.74 7.78 -39.75
CA ARG A 106 -20.65 7.45 -40.87
C ARG A 106 -22.08 7.86 -40.56
N GLY A 107 -22.56 7.60 -39.34
CA GLY A 107 -23.87 8.02 -38.87
C GLY A 107 -24.04 9.54 -38.93
N GLU A 108 -23.11 10.29 -38.32
CA GLU A 108 -23.13 11.75 -38.33
C GLU A 108 -23.08 12.33 -39.75
N ALA A 109 -22.23 11.79 -40.62
CA ALA A 109 -22.16 12.20 -42.02
C ALA A 109 -23.49 11.96 -42.74
N GLN A 110 -24.16 10.83 -42.50
CA GLN A 110 -25.45 10.51 -43.10
C GLN A 110 -26.58 11.40 -42.56
N ASP A 111 -26.56 11.73 -41.27
CA ASP A 111 -27.53 12.64 -40.66
C ASP A 111 -27.38 14.07 -41.22
N LEU A 112 -26.15 14.55 -41.39
CA LEU A 112 -25.89 15.85 -42.02
C LEU A 112 -26.34 15.88 -43.48
N LEU A 113 -26.08 14.80 -44.24
CA LEU A 113 -26.57 14.69 -45.62
C LEU A 113 -28.11 14.69 -45.67
N SER A 114 -28.76 14.02 -44.72
CA SER A 114 -30.22 13.97 -44.62
C SER A 114 -30.80 15.36 -44.29
N GLN A 115 -30.17 16.09 -43.36
CA GLN A 115 -30.54 17.47 -43.03
C GLN A 115 -30.37 18.41 -44.23
N ILE A 116 -29.26 18.30 -44.96
CA ILE A 116 -29.04 19.09 -46.18
C ILE A 116 -30.13 18.80 -47.21
N ALA A 117 -30.47 17.53 -47.43
CA ALA A 117 -31.53 17.15 -48.36
C ALA A 117 -32.89 17.72 -47.95
N GLN A 118 -33.25 17.64 -46.67
CA GLN A 118 -34.49 18.20 -46.14
C GLN A 118 -34.54 19.73 -46.31
N LEU A 119 -33.46 20.43 -45.96
CA LEU A 119 -33.36 21.89 -46.12
C LEU A 119 -33.41 22.32 -47.59
N GLN A 120 -32.87 21.51 -48.51
CA GLN A 120 -32.98 21.76 -49.95
C GLN A 120 -34.42 21.60 -50.44
N GLU A 121 -35.15 20.61 -49.95
CA GLU A 121 -36.57 20.42 -50.27
C GLU A 121 -37.45 21.51 -49.67
N GLU A 122 -37.22 21.90 -48.42
CA GLU A 122 -37.90 23.03 -47.77
C GLU A 122 -37.65 24.35 -48.52
N ASN A 123 -36.42 24.63 -48.92
CA ASN A 123 -36.14 25.83 -49.74
C ASN A 123 -36.87 25.78 -51.09
N LYS A 124 -36.89 24.62 -51.76
CA LYS A 124 -37.61 24.46 -53.03
C LYS A 124 -39.11 24.69 -52.86
N THR A 125 -39.71 24.15 -51.80
CA THR A 125 -41.14 24.33 -51.52
C THR A 125 -41.45 25.79 -51.16
N LEU A 126 -40.64 26.45 -50.34
CA LEU A 126 -40.79 27.87 -50.01
C LEU A 126 -40.68 28.76 -51.26
N LEU A 127 -39.73 28.50 -52.14
CA LEU A 127 -39.60 29.21 -53.42
C LEU A 127 -40.85 29.03 -54.29
N SER A 128 -41.41 27.81 -54.35
CA SER A 128 -42.66 27.57 -55.09
C SER A 128 -43.87 28.28 -54.46
N ASN A 129 -43.96 28.32 -53.14
CA ASN A 129 -45.04 28.99 -52.41
C ASN A 129 -44.97 30.51 -52.51
N LEU A 130 -43.76 31.09 -52.51
CA LEU A 130 -43.54 32.52 -52.76
C LEU A 130 -44.01 32.89 -54.17
N SER A 131 -43.66 32.07 -55.17
CA SER A 131 -44.14 32.25 -56.55
C SER A 131 -45.67 32.18 -56.67
N VAL A 132 -46.34 31.35 -55.86
CA VAL A 132 -47.81 31.25 -55.84
C VAL A 132 -48.47 32.42 -55.10
N LYS A 133 -47.80 33.00 -54.09
CA LYS A 133 -48.30 34.17 -53.33
C LYS A 133 -48.16 35.50 -54.07
N GLU A 134 -47.41 35.56 -55.17
CA GLU A 134 -47.29 36.76 -56.02
C GLU A 134 -48.50 36.97 -56.96
N CYS A 135 -49.59 36.20 -56.83
CA CYS A 135 -50.86 36.50 -57.49
C CYS A 135 -51.59 37.68 -56.81
N PRO A 136 -52.00 38.72 -57.56
CA PRO A 136 -52.61 39.93 -57.00
C PRO A 136 -53.99 39.64 -56.40
N MET A 137 -54.15 39.94 -55.11
CA MET A 137 -55.41 39.89 -54.37
C MET A 137 -56.39 40.96 -54.86
N THR A 138 -57.67 40.61 -54.99
CA THR A 138 -58.75 41.48 -55.46
C THR A 138 -59.35 42.34 -54.34
N GLU A 139 -59.77 43.57 -54.66
CA GLU A 139 -60.27 44.58 -53.71
C GLU A 139 -61.49 44.14 -52.88
N GLU A 140 -62.29 43.17 -53.35
CA GLU A 140 -63.44 42.61 -52.61
C GLU A 140 -63.03 41.74 -51.40
N ASP A 141 -61.83 41.14 -51.43
CA ASP A 141 -61.32 40.35 -50.31
C ASP A 141 -60.83 41.26 -49.17
N ILE A 142 -60.38 42.48 -49.51
CA ILE A 142 -59.86 43.49 -48.59
C ILE A 142 -60.95 44.02 -47.65
N GLN A 143 -62.17 44.22 -48.16
CA GLN A 143 -63.29 44.75 -47.36
C GLN A 143 -63.94 43.72 -46.41
N LYS A 144 -63.92 42.42 -46.75
CA LYS A 144 -64.35 41.35 -45.81
C LYS A 144 -63.29 41.10 -44.73
N GLN A 145 -62.02 41.38 -45.01
CA GLN A 145 -60.91 41.27 -44.07
C GLN A 145 -61.02 42.30 -42.92
N GLU A 146 -61.61 43.49 -43.12
CA GLU A 146 -61.64 44.59 -42.13
C GLU A 146 -62.50 44.31 -40.87
N GLY A 147 -63.58 43.52 -40.98
CA GLY A 147 -64.39 43.10 -39.82
C GLY A 147 -63.90 41.80 -39.16
N MET A 148 -63.21 40.96 -39.93
CA MET A 148 -62.49 39.76 -39.48
C MET A 148 -61.25 40.16 -38.67
N THR A 149 -60.57 41.24 -39.09
CA THR A 149 -59.34 41.76 -38.49
C THR A 149 -59.50 42.26 -37.06
N GLU A 150 -60.67 42.74 -36.61
CA GLU A 150 -60.80 43.17 -35.20
C GLU A 150 -60.83 41.96 -34.25
N ARG A 151 -61.53 40.88 -34.62
CA ARG A 151 -61.50 39.61 -33.87
C ARG A 151 -60.13 38.95 -33.97
N GLU A 152 -59.53 38.93 -35.16
CA GLU A 152 -58.17 38.44 -35.37
C GLU A 152 -57.14 39.27 -34.60
N ARG A 153 -57.30 40.59 -34.51
CA ARG A 153 -56.46 41.49 -33.70
C ARG A 153 -56.58 41.16 -32.21
N GLN A 154 -57.78 40.83 -31.74
CA GLN A 154 -58.00 40.43 -30.36
C GLN A 154 -57.38 39.06 -30.05
N VAL A 155 -57.47 38.11 -30.98
CA VAL A 155 -56.76 36.82 -30.91
C VAL A 155 -55.26 37.05 -30.95
N MET A 156 -54.75 37.89 -31.84
CA MET A 156 -53.33 38.21 -32.00
C MET A 156 -52.76 38.90 -30.76
N LYS A 157 -53.54 39.77 -30.09
CA LYS A 157 -53.17 40.36 -28.81
C LYS A 157 -53.03 39.30 -27.71
N LYS A 158 -54.00 38.39 -27.58
CA LYS A 158 -53.91 37.28 -26.62
C LYS A 158 -52.74 36.34 -26.94
N LEU A 159 -52.51 36.06 -28.22
CA LEU A 159 -51.40 35.23 -28.68
C LEU A 159 -50.07 35.90 -28.34
N LYS A 160 -49.96 37.22 -28.56
CA LYS A 160 -48.79 38.01 -28.16
C LYS A 160 -48.55 37.96 -26.65
N GLU A 161 -49.60 38.12 -25.84
CA GLU A 161 -49.48 38.01 -24.37
C GLU A 161 -49.01 36.62 -23.93
N VAL A 162 -49.49 35.54 -24.56
CA VAL A 162 -49.03 34.17 -24.28
C VAL A 162 -47.58 33.97 -24.74
N VAL A 163 -47.21 34.45 -25.92
CA VAL A 163 -45.84 34.38 -26.45
C VAL A 163 -44.87 35.16 -25.56
N ASP A 164 -45.25 36.35 -25.11
CA ASP A 164 -44.42 37.15 -24.21
C ASP A 164 -44.25 36.45 -22.85
N LYS A 165 -45.31 35.85 -22.30
CA LYS A 165 -45.22 35.00 -21.10
C LYS A 165 -44.31 33.79 -21.29
N GLN A 166 -44.45 33.07 -22.40
CA GLN A 166 -43.60 31.93 -22.72
C GLN A 166 -42.13 32.35 -22.88
N ARG A 167 -41.85 33.51 -23.46
CA ARG A 167 -40.49 34.06 -23.56
C ARG A 167 -39.90 34.37 -22.19
N ASP A 168 -40.69 34.93 -21.28
CA ASP A 168 -40.23 35.22 -19.92
C ASP A 168 -40.02 33.94 -19.12
N GLU A 169 -40.87 32.93 -19.32
CA GLU A 169 -40.74 31.60 -18.73
C GLU A 169 -39.50 30.86 -19.24
N ILE A 170 -39.23 30.89 -20.55
CA ILE A 170 -37.99 30.37 -21.15
C ILE A 170 -36.78 31.07 -20.52
N ARG A 171 -36.77 32.41 -20.44
CA ARG A 171 -35.67 33.15 -19.80
C ARG A 171 -35.52 32.84 -18.30
N ALA A 172 -36.59 32.50 -17.60
CA ALA A 172 -36.52 32.07 -16.21
C ALA A 172 -35.92 30.67 -16.11
N LYS A 173 -36.34 29.74 -16.98
CA LYS A 173 -35.81 28.38 -17.06
C LYS A 173 -34.36 28.34 -17.50
N ASP A 174 -33.94 29.18 -18.44
CA ASP A 174 -32.54 29.30 -18.83
C ASP A 174 -31.66 29.73 -17.65
N ARG A 175 -32.12 30.70 -16.84
CA ARG A 175 -31.41 31.13 -15.62
C ARG A 175 -31.36 30.04 -14.55
N GLU A 176 -32.43 29.26 -14.42
CA GLU A 176 -32.46 28.10 -13.51
C GLU A 176 -31.47 27.02 -13.99
N LEU A 177 -31.43 26.75 -15.30
CA LEU A 177 -30.49 25.81 -15.90
C LEU A 177 -29.03 26.25 -15.73
N THR A 178 -28.72 27.54 -15.90
CA THR A 178 -27.34 28.03 -15.69
C THR A 178 -26.90 27.83 -14.24
N LEU A 179 -27.75 28.14 -13.26
CA LEU A 179 -27.44 27.93 -11.84
C LEU A 179 -27.26 26.44 -11.53
N LYS A 180 -28.11 25.56 -12.07
CA LYS A 180 -27.96 24.12 -11.92
C LYS A 180 -26.68 23.60 -12.58
N ASN A 181 -26.28 24.18 -13.70
CA ASN A 181 -25.02 23.80 -14.35
C ASN A 181 -23.80 24.24 -13.52
N GLU A 182 -23.84 25.43 -12.92
CA GLU A 182 -22.82 25.90 -11.97
C GLU A 182 -22.71 24.96 -10.75
N ASP A 183 -23.84 24.52 -10.18
CA ASP A 183 -23.87 23.53 -9.08
C ASP A 183 -23.23 22.19 -9.50
N VAL A 184 -23.58 21.70 -10.69
CA VAL A 184 -23.01 20.45 -11.23
C VAL A 184 -21.51 20.57 -11.45
N GLU A 185 -21.04 21.70 -11.99
CA GLU A 185 -19.61 21.96 -12.16
C GLU A 185 -18.87 22.02 -10.81
N ALA A 186 -19.47 22.65 -9.79
CA ALA A 186 -18.91 22.70 -8.44
C ALA A 186 -18.80 21.29 -7.82
N LEU A 187 -19.85 20.47 -7.94
CA LEU A 187 -19.84 19.08 -7.49
C LEU A 187 -18.82 18.24 -8.25
N GLN A 188 -18.69 18.43 -9.56
CA GLN A 188 -17.67 17.75 -10.37
C GLN A 188 -16.25 18.11 -9.92
N GLN A 189 -16.00 19.37 -9.55
CA GLN A 189 -14.71 19.79 -8.99
C GLN A 189 -14.44 19.13 -7.63
N GLN A 190 -15.45 19.03 -6.76
CA GLN A 190 -15.31 18.32 -5.47
C GLN A 190 -15.00 16.84 -5.68
N LEU A 191 -15.74 16.16 -6.57
CA LEU A 191 -15.48 14.77 -6.93
C LEU A 191 -14.05 14.57 -7.42
N ASN A 192 -13.56 15.44 -8.31
CA ASN A 192 -12.18 15.39 -8.81
C ASN A 192 -11.15 15.58 -7.70
N ARG A 193 -11.40 16.49 -6.74
CA ARG A 193 -10.52 16.67 -5.56
C ARG A 193 -10.50 15.43 -4.68
N LEU A 194 -11.66 14.84 -4.40
CA LEU A 194 -11.77 13.61 -3.61
C LEU A 194 -11.11 12.42 -4.30
N MET A 195 -11.27 12.26 -5.62
CA MET A 195 -10.58 11.23 -6.39
C MET A 195 -9.06 11.36 -6.26
N LYS A 196 -8.52 12.59 -6.31
CA LYS A 196 -7.10 12.84 -6.12
C LYS A 196 -6.63 12.47 -4.71
N ILE A 197 -7.35 12.91 -3.68
CA ILE A 197 -7.04 12.57 -2.28
C ILE A 197 -7.10 11.05 -2.08
N ASN A 198 -8.10 10.38 -2.63
CA ASN A 198 -8.25 8.93 -2.51
C ASN A 198 -7.08 8.18 -3.19
N HIS A 199 -6.65 8.65 -4.37
CA HIS A 199 -5.46 8.12 -5.04
C HIS A 199 -4.20 8.29 -4.17
N ASP A 200 -3.98 9.49 -3.62
CA ASP A 200 -2.83 9.79 -2.77
C ASP A 200 -2.84 8.93 -1.49
N LEU A 201 -4.01 8.72 -0.88
CA LEU A 201 -4.17 7.84 0.28
C LEU A 201 -3.88 6.38 -0.07
N ARG A 202 -4.40 5.87 -1.19
CA ARG A 202 -4.08 4.50 -1.66
C ARG A 202 -2.58 4.33 -1.89
N HIS A 203 -1.93 5.31 -2.51
CA HIS A 203 -0.48 5.29 -2.70
C HIS A 203 0.26 5.28 -1.36
N LYS A 204 -0.16 6.13 -0.40
CA LYS A 204 0.41 6.16 0.96
C LYS A 204 0.24 4.84 1.69
N ILE A 205 -0.92 4.19 1.58
CA ILE A 205 -1.17 2.85 2.14
C ILE A 205 -0.18 1.85 1.54
N THR A 206 -0.03 1.80 0.22
CA THR A 206 0.93 0.89 -0.44
C THR A 206 2.36 1.11 0.04
N VAL A 207 2.79 2.36 0.21
CA VAL A 207 4.14 2.68 0.73
C VAL A 207 4.28 2.19 2.17
N VAL A 208 3.33 2.50 3.04
CA VAL A 208 3.37 2.08 4.46
C VAL A 208 3.31 0.56 4.59
N GLU A 209 2.49 -0.12 3.79
CA GLU A 209 2.45 -1.59 3.74
C GLU A 209 3.78 -2.19 3.31
N SER A 210 4.45 -1.62 2.30
CA SER A 210 5.77 -2.08 1.86
C SER A 210 6.83 -1.89 2.94
N GLN A 211 6.80 -0.76 3.66
CA GLN A 211 7.68 -0.50 4.79
C GLN A 211 7.41 -1.47 5.94
N GLY A 212 6.15 -1.75 6.24
CA GLY A 212 5.75 -2.73 7.26
C GLY A 212 6.28 -4.13 6.92
N LYS A 213 6.13 -4.59 5.67
CA LYS A 213 6.68 -5.87 5.21
C LYS A 213 8.20 -5.93 5.33
N ALA A 214 8.91 -4.87 4.95
CA ALA A 214 10.36 -4.79 5.09
C ALA A 214 10.82 -4.86 6.55
N LEU A 215 10.13 -4.18 7.46
CA LEU A 215 10.42 -4.24 8.90
C LEU A 215 10.14 -5.63 9.49
N ILE A 216 9.06 -6.29 9.07
CA ILE A 216 8.77 -7.68 9.47
C ILE A 216 9.90 -8.60 9.01
N GLN A 217 10.35 -8.46 7.75
CA GLN A 217 11.45 -9.25 7.20
C GLN A 217 12.75 -9.04 8.01
N GLN A 218 13.11 -7.79 8.31
CA GLN A 218 14.27 -7.49 9.15
C GLN A 218 14.14 -8.08 10.56
N LYS A 219 12.96 -8.03 11.17
CA LYS A 219 12.70 -8.64 12.47
C LYS A 219 12.96 -10.15 12.43
N VAL A 220 12.43 -10.83 11.42
CA VAL A 220 12.60 -12.28 11.24
C VAL A 220 14.08 -12.63 11.06
N GLU A 221 14.83 -11.87 10.25
CA GLU A 221 16.27 -12.07 10.06
C GLU A 221 17.07 -11.88 11.35
N LEU A 222 16.76 -10.83 12.12
CA LEU A 222 17.40 -10.59 13.41
C LEU A 222 17.07 -11.69 14.42
N GLU A 223 15.81 -12.13 14.48
CA GLU A 223 15.37 -13.25 15.34
C GLU A 223 16.09 -14.56 14.96
N ALA A 224 16.18 -14.89 13.67
CA ALA A 224 16.93 -16.05 13.18
C ALA A 224 18.43 -15.96 13.53
N SER A 225 19.05 -14.79 13.36
CA SER A 225 20.46 -14.56 13.72
C SER A 225 20.69 -14.69 15.24
N GLY A 226 19.71 -14.30 16.05
CA GLY A 226 19.74 -14.45 17.50
C GLY A 226 19.64 -15.91 17.92
N GLN A 227 18.73 -16.67 17.29
CA GLN A 227 18.57 -18.10 17.53
C GLN A 227 19.84 -18.88 17.12
N ALA A 228 20.45 -18.57 15.98
CA ALA A 228 21.70 -19.18 15.54
C ALA A 228 22.83 -18.96 16.56
N ARG A 229 23.04 -17.71 17.00
CA ARG A 229 24.02 -17.38 18.05
C ARG A 229 23.71 -18.08 19.37
N GLN A 230 22.44 -18.24 19.73
CA GLN A 230 22.04 -18.95 20.94
C GLN A 230 22.36 -20.45 20.86
N GLN A 231 22.19 -21.08 19.69
CA GLN A 231 22.59 -22.47 19.45
C GLN A 231 24.11 -22.63 19.53
N GLU A 232 24.88 -21.72 18.92
CA GLU A 232 26.35 -21.71 19.02
C GLU A 232 26.83 -21.61 20.47
N LEU A 233 26.26 -20.70 21.26
CA LEU A 233 26.56 -20.58 22.69
C LEU A 233 26.19 -21.86 23.46
N GLY A 234 25.09 -22.53 23.10
CA GLY A 234 24.72 -23.83 23.64
C GLY A 234 25.78 -24.90 23.36
N ASN A 235 26.24 -24.97 22.11
CA ASN A 235 27.29 -25.92 21.69
C ASN A 235 28.61 -25.65 22.41
N LEU A 236 29.04 -24.39 22.49
CA LEU A 236 30.26 -24.01 23.22
C LEU A 236 30.16 -24.34 24.72
N ARG A 237 28.99 -24.14 25.35
CA ARG A 237 28.78 -24.53 26.76
C ARG A 237 28.91 -26.03 26.96
N GLN A 238 28.36 -26.83 26.06
CA GLN A 238 28.50 -28.30 26.10
C GLN A 238 29.98 -28.71 25.92
N GLU A 239 30.70 -28.07 25.01
CA GLU A 239 32.11 -28.36 24.78
C GLU A 239 32.98 -27.98 25.99
N VAL A 240 32.73 -26.81 26.59
CA VAL A 240 33.38 -26.42 27.86
C VAL A 240 33.07 -27.41 28.97
N ALA A 241 31.84 -27.94 29.06
CA ALA A 241 31.48 -28.95 30.05
C ALA A 241 32.27 -30.26 29.83
N ARG A 242 32.34 -30.76 28.58
CA ARG A 242 33.13 -31.94 28.22
C ARG A 242 34.62 -31.76 28.52
N LEU A 243 35.20 -30.61 28.17
CA LEU A 243 36.61 -30.32 28.45
C LEU A 243 36.89 -30.28 29.96
N LYS A 244 35.98 -29.72 30.77
CA LYS A 244 36.09 -29.74 32.23
C LYS A 244 36.02 -31.16 32.81
N GLU A 245 35.17 -32.01 32.25
CA GLU A 245 35.05 -33.41 32.66
C GLU A 245 36.34 -34.19 32.36
N ARG A 246 36.87 -34.06 31.14
CA ARG A 246 38.18 -34.64 30.75
C ARG A 246 39.33 -34.15 31.63
N LEU A 247 39.32 -32.88 32.03
CA LEU A 247 40.33 -32.32 32.94
C LEU A 247 40.23 -32.93 34.35
N LYS A 248 39.01 -33.16 34.86
CA LYS A 248 38.77 -33.85 36.14
C LYS A 248 39.23 -35.31 36.09
N GLU A 249 39.02 -35.99 34.96
CA GLU A 249 39.50 -37.37 34.75
C GLU A 249 41.03 -37.44 34.71
N GLN A 250 41.69 -36.51 34.02
CA GLN A 250 43.15 -36.40 34.05
C GLN A 250 43.69 -36.07 35.45
N GLY A 251 43.03 -35.18 36.19
CA GLY A 251 43.39 -34.85 37.57
C GLY A 251 43.28 -36.03 38.55
N LYS A 252 42.38 -37.00 38.28
CA LYS A 252 42.27 -38.25 39.05
C LYS A 252 43.33 -39.30 38.69
N SER A 253 43.94 -39.20 37.50
CA SER A 253 45.01 -40.12 37.08
C SER A 253 46.42 -39.75 37.57
N SER A 254 46.57 -38.59 38.25
CA SER A 254 47.88 -38.06 38.69
C SER A 254 48.07 -38.04 40.22
N THR A 255 47.19 -38.63 41.01
CA THR A 255 47.29 -38.65 42.48
C THR A 255 46.92 -40.03 43.06
N GLU A 256 47.83 -40.98 42.87
CA GLU A 256 48.05 -42.08 43.82
C GLU A 256 49.45 -41.92 44.43
N THR A 257 49.63 -41.00 45.39
CA THR A 257 50.63 -41.14 46.47
C THR A 257 50.43 -40.06 47.55
N GLU A 258 50.15 -40.54 48.76
CA GLU A 258 50.36 -39.95 50.10
C GLU A 258 49.80 -38.55 50.46
N GLU A 259 48.83 -38.57 51.38
CA GLU A 259 48.54 -37.54 52.40
C GLU A 259 49.69 -37.46 53.44
N PRO A 260 49.95 -36.36 54.20
CA PRO A 260 48.88 -35.65 54.96
C PRO A 260 49.05 -34.15 55.37
N VAL A 261 47.94 -33.58 55.86
CA VAL A 261 47.73 -32.44 56.80
C VAL A 261 47.85 -30.95 56.36
N GLY A 262 46.71 -30.25 56.38
CA GLY A 262 46.54 -28.78 56.55
C GLY A 262 45.04 -28.38 56.56
N PRO A 263 44.57 -27.40 57.38
CA PRO A 263 43.19 -27.29 57.91
C PRO A 263 42.12 -26.78 56.91
N PRO A 264 40.81 -26.96 57.20
CA PRO A 264 39.76 -27.02 56.19
C PRO A 264 39.23 -25.64 55.78
N SER A 265 38.98 -25.47 54.49
CA SER A 265 38.13 -24.38 53.96
C SER A 265 36.81 -25.00 53.50
N PRO A 266 35.68 -24.75 54.20
CA PRO A 266 34.41 -25.35 53.82
C PRO A 266 33.72 -24.45 52.80
N ALA A 267 33.90 -24.77 51.52
CA ALA A 267 33.09 -24.21 50.46
C ALA A 267 32.84 -25.25 49.37
N GLN A 268 32.08 -26.29 49.71
CA GLN A 268 31.06 -26.88 48.84
C GLN A 268 30.41 -28.06 49.55
N GLU A 269 29.13 -27.91 49.90
CA GLU A 269 28.09 -28.94 49.79
C GLU A 269 26.77 -28.36 50.29
N VAL A 270 25.87 -28.00 49.38
CA VAL A 270 24.42 -28.21 49.58
C VAL A 270 23.82 -28.44 48.19
N LEU A 271 23.51 -29.71 47.92
CA LEU A 271 22.47 -30.11 46.99
C LEU A 271 21.10 -29.70 47.58
N CYS A 272 20.22 -29.24 46.69
CA CYS A 272 18.75 -29.35 46.73
C CYS A 272 18.05 -29.24 48.10
N ASP A 273 17.25 -28.17 48.28
CA ASP A 273 15.80 -28.35 48.41
C ASP A 273 15.06 -27.01 48.27
N ASP A 274 13.93 -27.09 47.58
CA ASP A 274 12.85 -26.11 47.64
C ASP A 274 12.43 -25.89 49.11
N ASP A 275 12.17 -24.63 49.48
CA ASP A 275 10.89 -24.15 50.01
C ASP A 275 11.09 -22.96 50.98
N MET A 276 10.48 -21.83 50.59
CA MET A 276 9.79 -20.85 51.42
C MET A 276 10.48 -20.12 52.59
N SER A 277 10.42 -18.79 52.44
CA SER A 277 10.13 -17.80 53.51
C SER A 277 11.28 -17.30 54.39
N SER A 278 11.99 -16.29 53.89
CA SER A 278 12.39 -15.14 54.73
C SER A 278 12.30 -13.86 53.91
N ASN A 279 11.22 -13.14 54.18
CA ASN A 279 10.81 -11.91 53.54
C ASN A 279 11.69 -10.74 53.97
N ASP A 280 12.61 -10.29 53.12
CA ASP A 280 13.15 -8.92 53.24
C ASP A 280 12.32 -7.97 52.37
N LEU A 281 11.17 -7.55 52.93
CA LEU A 281 10.13 -6.75 52.25
C LEU A 281 10.50 -5.26 52.07
N LYS A 282 11.73 -4.83 52.39
CA LYS A 282 12.11 -3.41 52.46
C LYS A 282 13.37 -3.02 51.69
N ASP A 283 13.88 -3.85 50.80
CA ASP A 283 14.97 -3.45 49.89
C ASP A 283 14.44 -2.50 48.79
N PRO A 284 14.91 -1.23 48.72
CA PRO A 284 14.49 -0.26 47.70
C PRO A 284 14.86 -0.67 46.26
N ASN A 285 15.87 -1.53 46.10
CA ASN A 285 16.40 -1.96 44.80
C ASN A 285 15.94 -3.37 44.38
N ARG A 286 15.11 -4.04 45.19
CA ARG A 286 14.50 -5.31 44.81
C ARG A 286 13.55 -5.08 43.62
N PRO A 287 13.68 -5.84 42.51
CA PRO A 287 12.72 -5.79 41.43
C PRO A 287 11.33 -6.10 41.99
N ARG A 288 10.46 -5.10 42.01
CA ARG A 288 9.09 -5.23 42.56
C ARG A 288 8.19 -6.12 41.69
N PHE A 289 8.64 -6.39 40.47
CA PHE A 289 7.96 -7.17 39.47
C PHE A 289 8.91 -8.26 38.97
N THR A 290 8.36 -9.43 38.67
CA THR A 290 9.09 -10.48 37.95
C THR A 290 9.36 -10.03 36.52
N LEU A 291 10.40 -10.58 35.87
CA LEU A 291 10.67 -10.29 34.45
C LEU A 291 9.49 -10.64 33.54
N GLN A 292 8.69 -11.63 33.95
CA GLN A 292 7.46 -12.02 33.26
C GLN A 292 6.39 -10.94 33.41
N GLU A 293 6.12 -10.46 34.62
CA GLU A 293 5.19 -9.36 34.86
C GLU A 293 5.61 -8.08 34.12
N LEU A 294 6.90 -7.77 34.06
CA LEU A 294 7.38 -6.62 33.30
C LEU A 294 7.15 -6.78 31.79
N ARG A 295 7.32 -8.00 31.26
CA ARG A 295 7.04 -8.31 29.86
C ARG A 295 5.54 -8.19 29.57
N ASP A 296 4.69 -8.70 30.45
CA ASP A 296 3.25 -8.67 30.30
C ASP A 296 2.72 -7.23 30.37
N VAL A 297 3.20 -6.43 31.34
CA VAL A 297 2.89 -4.99 31.43
C VAL A 297 3.38 -4.21 30.21
N LEU A 298 4.55 -4.56 29.66
CA LEU A 298 5.04 -3.92 28.44
C LEU A 298 4.21 -4.28 27.21
N HIS A 299 3.75 -5.54 27.11
CA HIS A 299 2.81 -5.96 26.07
C HIS A 299 1.47 -5.25 26.21
N GLU A 300 0.87 -5.27 27.40
CA GLU A 300 -0.39 -4.59 27.68
C GLU A 300 -0.29 -3.08 27.42
N ARG A 301 0.81 -2.43 27.82
CA ARG A 301 1.08 -1.02 27.51
C ARG A 301 1.17 -0.78 26.01
N ASN A 302 1.81 -1.67 25.25
CA ASN A 302 1.90 -1.54 23.80
C ASN A 302 0.53 -1.72 23.14
N GLU A 303 -0.28 -2.68 23.59
CA GLU A 303 -1.65 -2.88 23.11
C GLU A 303 -2.56 -1.69 23.43
N LEU A 304 -2.49 -1.17 24.66
CA LEU A 304 -3.24 0.02 25.06
C LEU A 304 -2.79 1.25 24.26
N LYS A 305 -1.50 1.37 23.97
CA LYS A 305 -0.99 2.46 23.11
C LYS A 305 -1.54 2.37 21.69
N ALA A 306 -1.66 1.17 21.12
CA ALA A 306 -2.30 0.96 19.83
C ALA A 306 -3.80 1.30 19.87
N LYS A 307 -4.52 0.86 20.91
CA LYS A 307 -5.94 1.20 21.11
C LYS A 307 -6.16 2.71 21.28
N VAL A 308 -5.32 3.39 22.05
CA VAL A 308 -5.38 4.85 22.22
C VAL A 308 -5.12 5.57 20.90
N PHE A 309 -4.17 5.09 20.09
CA PHE A 309 -3.93 5.66 18.76
C PHE A 309 -5.17 5.52 17.85
N MET A 310 -5.77 4.34 17.78
CA MET A 310 -7.00 4.09 17.02
C MET A 310 -8.16 4.98 17.50
N LEU A 311 -8.37 5.08 18.83
CA LEU A 311 -9.41 5.93 19.40
C LEU A 311 -9.14 7.43 19.16
N GLN A 312 -7.87 7.86 19.15
CA GLN A 312 -7.51 9.24 18.79
C GLN A 312 -7.81 9.55 17.33
N GLU A 313 -7.59 8.59 16.43
CA GLU A 313 -7.95 8.71 15.02
C GLU A 313 -9.47 8.75 14.83
N GLU A 314 -10.22 7.91 15.55
CA GLU A 314 -11.69 7.90 15.54
C GLU A 314 -12.28 9.20 16.10
N ILE A 315 -11.75 9.71 17.21
CA ILE A 315 -12.14 11.02 17.76
C ILE A 315 -11.80 12.14 16.78
N ALA A 316 -10.65 12.07 16.10
CA ALA A 316 -10.28 13.06 15.10
C ALA A 316 -11.22 13.01 13.89
N TYR A 317 -11.60 11.81 13.46
CA TYR A 317 -12.57 11.60 12.39
C TYR A 317 -13.92 12.24 12.73
N TYR A 318 -14.52 11.91 13.87
CA TYR A 318 -15.82 12.49 14.25
C TYR A 318 -15.76 13.99 14.55
N LYS A 319 -14.64 14.51 15.08
CA LYS A 319 -14.47 15.98 15.21
C LYS A 319 -14.38 16.70 13.87
N SER A 320 -13.83 16.03 12.85
CA SER A 320 -13.78 16.56 11.49
C SER A 320 -15.17 16.52 10.85
N ASP A 321 -15.90 15.44 11.09
CA ASP A 321 -17.28 15.22 10.63
C ASP A 321 -18.26 16.23 11.26
N GLU A 322 -18.17 16.47 12.57
CA GLU A 322 -18.96 17.52 13.27
C GLU A 322 -18.62 18.95 12.77
N GLN A 323 -17.36 19.21 12.40
CA GLN A 323 -16.96 20.50 11.80
C GLN A 323 -17.45 20.67 10.37
N GLU A 324 -17.56 19.58 9.60
CA GLU A 324 -18.17 19.58 8.26
C GLU A 324 -19.70 19.74 8.34
N GLU A 325 -20.35 19.21 9.39
CA GLU A 325 -21.79 19.39 9.64
C GLU A 325 -22.15 20.81 10.11
N GLU A 326 -21.27 21.48 10.88
CA GLU A 326 -21.45 22.88 11.32
C GLU A 326 -21.10 23.92 10.22
N THR A 327 -20.43 23.51 9.12
CA THR A 327 -20.07 24.39 7.98
C THR A 327 -20.98 24.25 6.75
N GLY A 328 -22.16 23.66 6.91
CA GLY A 328 -23.25 23.76 5.93
C GLY A 328 -23.81 25.19 5.79
N PRO A 329 -24.41 25.56 4.64
CA PRO A 329 -24.94 26.91 4.42
C PRO A 329 -26.07 27.22 5.41
N PRO A 330 -26.19 28.48 5.93
CA PRO A 330 -27.23 28.82 6.88
C PRO A 330 -28.59 28.79 6.17
N LEU A 331 -29.51 27.96 6.65
CA LEU A 331 -30.93 28.09 6.35
C LEU A 331 -31.47 29.37 7.01
N PRO A 332 -32.48 30.04 6.42
CA PRO A 332 -33.03 31.28 6.97
C PRO A 332 -33.82 30.99 8.24
N ASP A 333 -33.40 31.59 9.35
CA ASP A 333 -34.02 31.50 10.66
C ASP A 333 -35.28 32.39 10.75
N PRO A 334 -36.35 31.95 11.44
CA PRO A 334 -37.32 32.85 12.04
C PRO A 334 -37.23 32.81 13.57
N SER A 335 -36.60 33.86 14.11
CA SER A 335 -36.96 34.60 15.34
C SER A 335 -36.22 34.30 16.65
N PRO A 336 -36.05 35.33 17.51
CA PRO A 336 -34.88 35.48 18.36
C PRO A 336 -35.10 34.90 19.76
N THR A 337 -34.09 34.22 20.30
CA THR A 337 -33.97 34.04 21.75
C THR A 337 -32.50 34.15 22.16
N PHE A 338 -32.26 35.13 23.01
CA PHE A 338 -30.97 35.48 23.62
C PHE A 338 -30.25 34.27 24.21
N ARG A 339 -29.01 34.02 23.76
CA ARG A 339 -27.95 33.44 24.62
C ARG A 339 -26.60 34.11 24.33
N PRO A 340 -25.80 34.42 25.37
CA PRO A 340 -24.62 35.25 25.23
C PRO A 340 -23.45 34.39 24.74
N SER A 341 -23.10 34.50 23.46
CA SER A 341 -21.88 33.87 22.96
C SER A 341 -20.73 34.88 23.01
N SER A 342 -19.79 34.61 23.91
CA SER A 342 -18.51 35.26 24.05
C SER A 342 -17.78 35.26 22.69
N ARG A 343 -17.77 36.39 22.00
CA ARG A 343 -16.96 36.59 20.78
C ARG A 343 -15.48 36.58 21.16
N SER A 344 -14.79 35.45 20.99
CA SER A 344 -13.33 35.47 20.80
C SER A 344 -13.08 35.87 19.35
N ASN A 345 -12.65 37.11 19.19
CA ASN A 345 -12.47 37.78 17.91
C ASN A 345 -11.16 37.30 17.26
N PHE A 346 -11.16 36.15 16.59
CA PHE A 346 -10.04 35.77 15.71
C PHE A 346 -10.22 36.45 14.35
N GLN A 347 -9.74 37.68 14.24
CA GLN A 347 -9.38 38.20 12.92
C GLN A 347 -8.11 37.48 12.45
N PRO A 348 -8.00 37.08 11.17
CA PRO A 348 -6.78 36.47 10.66
C PRO A 348 -5.65 37.47 10.78
N GLU A 349 -4.67 37.16 11.64
CA GLU A 349 -3.52 38.04 11.84
C GLU A 349 -2.77 38.21 10.51
N SER A 350 -2.56 39.47 10.11
CA SER A 350 -1.77 39.85 8.94
C SER A 350 -0.50 39.00 8.85
N GLY A 351 -0.18 38.48 7.67
CA GLY A 351 1.00 37.63 7.45
C GLY A 351 2.30 38.27 7.95
N ILE A 352 2.34 39.61 8.03
CA ILE A 352 3.44 40.38 8.60
C ILE A 352 3.54 40.19 10.12
N LYS A 353 2.42 40.17 10.86
CA LYS A 353 2.41 39.87 12.30
C LYS A 353 2.94 38.46 12.55
N ARG A 354 2.48 37.45 11.79
CA ARG A 354 3.01 36.09 11.92
C ARG A 354 4.51 36.04 11.65
N LEU A 355 5.00 36.66 10.59
CA LEU A 355 6.43 36.65 10.29
C LEU A 355 7.24 37.28 11.44
N ILE A 356 6.76 38.39 11.99
CA ILE A 356 7.43 39.09 13.09
C ILE A 356 7.43 38.24 14.36
N PHE A 357 6.29 37.71 14.81
CA PHE A 357 6.20 37.01 16.09
C PHE A 357 6.71 35.56 16.05
N THR A 358 6.59 34.86 14.91
CA THR A 358 6.94 33.45 14.82
C THR A 358 8.37 33.21 14.34
N ALA A 359 8.92 34.10 13.51
CA ALA A 359 10.26 33.91 12.94
C ALA A 359 11.26 34.95 13.43
N ILE A 360 10.92 36.25 13.37
CA ILE A 360 11.89 37.31 13.65
C ILE A 360 12.10 37.47 15.17
N MET A 361 11.04 37.50 15.97
CA MET A 361 11.11 37.76 17.42
C MET A 361 11.96 36.73 18.19
N PRO A 362 11.85 35.40 17.92
CA PRO A 362 12.71 34.40 18.56
C PRO A 362 14.18 34.55 18.15
N MET A 363 14.46 34.90 16.89
CA MET A 363 15.82 35.12 16.40
C MET A 363 16.47 36.37 17.00
N VAL A 364 15.69 37.44 17.19
CA VAL A 364 16.13 38.66 17.89
C VAL A 364 16.37 38.37 19.37
N ALA A 365 15.49 37.61 20.04
CA ALA A 365 15.66 37.21 21.44
C ALA A 365 16.88 36.30 21.64
N ALA A 366 17.19 35.44 20.66
CA ALA A 366 18.37 34.58 20.66
C ALA A 366 19.67 35.30 20.29
N GLY A 367 19.64 36.62 20.03
CA GLY A 367 20.83 37.42 19.68
C GLY A 367 21.44 37.08 18.32
N LEU A 368 20.71 36.37 17.46
CA LEU A 368 21.21 35.86 16.18
C LEU A 368 21.19 36.90 15.05
N ILE A 369 20.56 38.06 15.29
CA ILE A 369 20.51 39.17 14.33
C ILE A 369 21.36 40.33 14.88
N PRO A 370 22.51 40.65 14.24
CA PRO A 370 23.36 41.77 14.66
C PRO A 370 22.63 43.10 14.53
N ASP A 371 23.04 44.10 15.32
CA ASP A 371 22.32 45.35 15.64
C ASP A 371 21.87 46.18 14.43
N ASP A 372 20.76 45.76 13.82
CA ASP A 372 20.03 46.54 12.83
C ASP A 372 19.10 47.53 13.55
N PRO A 373 19.26 48.86 13.33
CA PRO A 373 18.45 49.88 13.99
C PRO A 373 16.94 49.77 13.68
N THR A 374 16.54 49.04 12.63
CA THR A 374 15.13 48.83 12.28
C THR A 374 14.40 47.86 13.21
N LEU A 375 15.11 47.03 14.00
CA LEU A 375 14.53 46.05 14.92
C LEU A 375 14.39 46.57 16.38
N GLN A 376 14.78 47.81 16.63
CA GLN A 376 14.65 48.50 17.93
C GLN A 376 13.22 48.50 18.52
N PRO A 377 12.14 48.71 17.74
CA PRO A 377 10.77 48.66 18.28
C PRO A 377 10.39 47.27 18.80
N ILE A 378 10.87 46.20 18.15
CA ILE A 378 10.59 44.81 18.54
C ILE A 378 11.34 44.45 19.82
N ARG A 379 12.60 44.90 19.99
CA ARG A 379 13.34 44.73 21.25
C ARG A 379 12.70 45.46 22.43
N ARG A 380 12.15 46.67 22.23
CA ARG A 380 11.41 47.39 23.28
C ARG A 380 10.13 46.66 23.71
N LEU A 381 9.46 45.97 22.80
CA LEU A 381 8.28 45.17 23.11
C LEU A 381 8.61 43.98 24.02
N ILE A 382 9.78 43.36 23.84
CA ILE A 382 10.27 42.25 24.68
C ILE A 382 10.61 42.72 26.09
N SER A 383 11.09 43.96 26.29
CA SER A 383 11.44 44.46 27.64
C SER A 383 10.23 44.91 28.47
N LEU A 384 9.02 44.88 27.91
CA LEU A 384 7.77 45.32 28.55
C LEU A 384 6.87 44.15 28.98
N VAL A 385 7.29 42.91 28.71
CA VAL A 385 6.71 41.65 29.23
C VAL A 385 7.70 41.07 30.23
#